data_AF-A0A238ZUW5-F1
#
_entry.id   AF-A0A238ZUW5-F1
#
_cell.length_a   1.000
_cell.length_b   1.000
_cell.length_c   1.000
_cell.angle_alpha   90.00
_cell.angle_beta   90.00
_cell.angle_gamma   90.00
#
_symmetry.space_group_name_H-M   'P 1'
#
loop_
_entity.id
_entity.type
_entity.pdbx_description
1 polymer ?
#
loop_
_entity_poly.entity_id
_entity_poly.type
_entity_poly.pdbx_seq_one_letter_code
_entity_poly.pdbx_strand_id
1 'polypeptide(L)'
;MAKKQLPYKYEEGPASMVVSRRGFMKVTGILALFIAFGKAVISFFYSKRHDFLTSRQEGLYKDDKIHQRKGLAASQQNPTVKAYYEEFGEYPLSEKSHHLLHTHGYYARWQLGKGEVHHG
;
A
#
# COMPACT_ATOMS: atom_id res chain seq x y z
N MET A 1 -22.62 17.44 58.92
CA MET A 1 -23.14 17.71 57.56
C MET A 1 -24.45 16.94 57.39
N ALA A 2 -25.59 17.61 57.55
CA ALA A 2 -26.92 16.99 57.55
C ALA A 2 -27.34 16.53 56.14
N LYS A 3 -27.87 15.30 56.02
CA LYS A 3 -28.40 14.75 54.76
C LYS A 3 -29.63 15.55 54.33
N LYS A 4 -29.55 16.27 53.20
CA LYS A 4 -30.67 16.99 52.59
C LYS A 4 -31.64 15.95 51.99
N GLN A 5 -32.85 15.84 52.55
CA GLN A 5 -33.88 14.95 51.99
C GLN A 5 -34.53 15.65 50.78
N LEU A 6 -34.50 15.00 49.62
CA LEU A 6 -35.15 15.47 48.40
C LEU A 6 -36.66 15.17 48.46
N PRO A 7 -37.53 16.02 47.89
CA PRO A 7 -39.00 15.93 48.04
C PRO A 7 -39.65 14.78 47.24
N TYR A 8 -38.86 13.92 46.61
CA TYR A 8 -39.34 12.76 45.87
C TYR A 8 -38.47 11.55 46.19
N LYS A 9 -39.10 10.37 46.22
CA LYS A 9 -38.43 9.09 46.36
C LYS A 9 -38.04 8.60 44.96
N TYR A 10 -36.75 8.61 44.64
CA TYR A 10 -36.25 8.06 43.39
C TYR A 10 -36.32 6.53 43.46
N GLU A 11 -37.36 5.94 42.86
CA GLU A 11 -37.48 4.51 42.66
C GLU A 11 -36.79 4.19 41.33
N GLU A 12 -35.60 3.58 41.37
CA GLU A 12 -34.98 3.04 40.15
C GLU A 12 -35.95 2.05 39.52
N GLY A 13 -36.39 2.31 38.28
CA GLY A 13 -37.13 1.32 37.51
C GLY A 13 -36.32 0.02 37.49
N PRO A 14 -36.96 -1.16 37.65
CA PRO A 14 -36.23 -2.39 37.88
C PRO A 14 -35.20 -2.60 36.77
N ALA A 15 -33.93 -2.83 37.11
CA ALA A 15 -32.83 -2.97 36.15
C ALA A 15 -33.08 -4.08 35.10
N SER A 16 -33.98 -5.02 35.39
CA SER A 16 -34.49 -6.04 34.48
C SER A 16 -35.36 -5.50 33.33
N MET A 17 -35.94 -4.30 33.48
CA MET A 17 -36.63 -3.54 32.43
C MET A 17 -35.63 -2.81 31.53
N VAL A 18 -34.45 -2.45 32.04
CA VAL A 18 -33.41 -1.73 31.27
C VAL A 18 -32.62 -2.68 30.38
N VAL A 19 -32.25 -3.89 30.83
CA VAL A 19 -31.62 -4.92 29.98
C VAL A 19 -32.01 -6.33 30.42
N SER A 20 -33.07 -6.89 29.82
CA SER A 20 -33.36 -8.32 29.93
C SER A 20 -32.34 -9.15 29.14
N ARG A 21 -32.10 -10.42 29.50
CA ARG A 21 -31.18 -11.33 28.75
C ARG A 21 -31.49 -11.38 27.25
N ARG A 22 -32.78 -11.32 26.89
CA ARG A 22 -33.24 -11.28 25.49
C ARG A 22 -33.05 -9.90 24.86
N GLY A 23 -33.19 -8.82 25.63
CA GLY A 23 -32.89 -7.46 25.19
C GLY A 23 -31.40 -7.28 24.89
N PHE A 24 -30.53 -7.79 25.76
CA PHE A 24 -29.08 -7.81 25.56
C PHE A 24 -28.70 -8.50 24.24
N MET A 25 -29.21 -9.72 24.00
CA MET A 25 -28.92 -10.48 22.77
C MET A 25 -29.40 -9.77 21.49
N LYS A 26 -30.50 -9.03 21.55
CA LYS A 26 -30.99 -8.25 20.40
C LYS A 26 -30.10 -7.04 20.12
N VAL A 27 -29.72 -6.29 21.16
CA VAL A 27 -28.89 -5.08 21.02
C VAL A 27 -27.48 -5.45 20.52
N THR A 28 -26.86 -6.48 21.10
CA THR A 28 -25.53 -6.94 20.65
C THR A 28 -25.57 -7.52 19.25
N GLY A 29 -26.62 -8.27 18.89
CA GLY A 29 -26.82 -8.77 17.54
C GLY A 29 -26.95 -7.66 16.49
N ILE A 30 -27.73 -6.62 16.80
CA ILE A 30 -27.87 -5.43 15.94
C ILE A 30 -26.54 -4.68 15.81
N LEU A 31 -25.82 -4.48 16.92
CA LEU A 31 -24.52 -3.81 16.91
C LEU A 31 -23.48 -4.58 16.08
N ALA A 32 -23.44 -5.91 16.22
CA ALA A 32 -22.56 -6.76 15.41
C ALA A 32 -22.88 -6.64 13.91
N LEU A 33 -24.17 -6.58 13.56
CA LEU A 33 -24.63 -6.34 12.19
C LEU A 33 -24.17 -4.99 11.65
N PHE A 34 -24.29 -3.91 12.43
CA PHE A 34 -23.79 -2.58 12.04
C PHE A 34 -22.28 -2.56 11.83
N ILE A 35 -21.51 -3.21 12.70
CA ILE A 35 -20.05 -3.32 12.55
C ILE A 35 -19.71 -4.11 11.28
N ALA A 36 -20.36 -5.25 11.04
CA ALA A 36 -20.14 -6.05 9.84
C ALA A 36 -20.50 -5.28 8.56
N PHE A 37 -21.62 -4.55 8.57
CA PHE A 37 -22.05 -3.70 7.46
C PHE A 37 -21.06 -2.56 7.21
N GLY A 38 -20.61 -1.87 8.26
CA GLY A 38 -19.60 -0.82 8.16
C GLY A 38 -18.29 -1.33 7.53
N LYS A 39 -17.82 -2.52 7.93
CA LYS A 39 -16.65 -3.16 7.31
C LYS A 39 -16.87 -3.48 5.83
N ALA A 40 -18.05 -3.98 5.44
CA ALA A 40 -18.36 -4.27 4.05
C ALA A 40 -18.36 -3.01 3.17
N VAL A 41 -18.94 -1.91 3.67
CA VAL A 41 -18.97 -0.62 2.97
C VAL A 41 -17.56 -0.05 2.82
N ILE A 42 -16.77 -0.02 3.89
CA ILE A 42 -15.38 0.47 3.84
C ILE A 42 -14.54 -0.37 2.86
N SER A 43 -14.67 -1.70 2.91
CA SER A 43 -14.00 -2.62 1.97
C SER A 43 -14.39 -2.32 0.52
N PHE A 44 -15.68 -2.13 0.25
CA PHE A 44 -16.18 -1.81 -1.09
C PHE A 44 -15.56 -0.53 -1.68
N PHE A 45 -15.37 0.51 -0.87
CA PHE A 45 -14.72 1.75 -1.31
C PHE A 45 -13.19 1.64 -1.43
N TYR A 46 -12.56 0.81 -0.59
CA TYR A 46 -11.11 0.63 -0.62
C TYR A 46 -10.66 -0.21 -1.83
N SER A 47 -11.33 -1.34 -2.10
CA SER A 47 -10.96 -2.25 -3.19
C SER A 47 -10.97 -1.55 -4.55
N LYS A 48 -12.02 -0.76 -4.85
CA LYS A 48 -12.13 -0.02 -6.13
C LYS A 48 -10.95 0.89 -6.46
N ARG A 49 -10.22 1.41 -5.47
CA ARG A 49 -9.07 2.29 -5.71
C ARG A 49 -7.80 1.51 -6.03
N HIS A 50 -7.65 0.29 -5.50
CA HIS A 50 -6.46 -0.53 -5.65
C HIS A 50 -6.49 -1.41 -6.92
N ASP A 51 -7.67 -1.64 -7.49
CA ASP A 51 -7.87 -2.55 -8.62
C ASP A 51 -7.01 -2.22 -9.85
N PHE A 52 -6.79 -0.93 -10.16
CA PHE A 52 -5.98 -0.54 -11.32
C PHE A 52 -4.48 -0.76 -11.12
N LEU A 53 -3.98 -0.64 -9.90
CA LEU A 53 -2.58 -0.90 -9.57
C LEU A 53 -2.30 -2.40 -9.63
N THR A 54 -3.18 -3.19 -9.00
CA THR A 54 -3.06 -4.65 -9.00
C THR A 54 -3.18 -5.22 -10.41
N SER A 55 -4.16 -4.76 -11.20
CA SER A 55 -4.34 -5.26 -12.58
C SER A 55 -3.15 -4.97 -13.48
N ARG A 56 -2.49 -3.81 -13.33
CA ARG A 56 -1.24 -3.50 -14.03
C ARG A 56 -0.11 -4.42 -13.60
N GLN A 57 0.05 -4.66 -12.29
CA GLN A 57 1.05 -5.58 -11.77
C GLN A 57 0.80 -7.01 -12.28
N GLU A 58 -0.44 -7.49 -12.22
CA GLU A 58 -0.82 -8.81 -12.72
C GLU A 58 -0.54 -8.98 -14.21
N GLY A 59 -0.81 -7.96 -15.03
CA GLY A 59 -0.45 -7.94 -16.44
C GLY A 59 1.06 -8.11 -16.64
N LEU A 60 1.86 -7.28 -15.95
CA LEU A 60 3.31 -7.33 -16.02
C LEU A 60 3.87 -8.71 -15.62
N TYR A 61 3.33 -9.31 -14.55
CA TYR A 61 3.76 -10.64 -14.10
C TYR A 61 3.30 -11.78 -15.02
N LYS A 62 2.21 -11.62 -15.77
CA LYS A 62 1.82 -12.58 -16.82
C LYS A 62 2.84 -12.56 -17.95
N ASP A 63 3.30 -11.38 -18.35
CA ASP A 63 4.31 -11.21 -19.39
C ASP A 63 5.68 -11.72 -18.93
N ASP A 64 6.05 -11.48 -17.67
CA ASP A 64 7.27 -12.04 -17.08
C ASP A 64 7.26 -13.58 -17.13
N LYS A 65 6.13 -14.23 -16.79
CA LYS A 65 5.99 -15.69 -16.91
C LYS A 65 6.18 -16.18 -18.34
N ILE A 66 5.80 -15.39 -19.36
CA ILE A 66 6.08 -15.73 -20.76
C ILE A 66 7.59 -15.73 -21.03
N HIS A 67 8.32 -14.73 -20.51
CA HIS A 67 9.78 -14.64 -20.64
C HIS A 67 10.52 -15.73 -19.86
N GLN A 68 10.04 -16.09 -18.67
CA GLN A 68 10.58 -17.20 -17.87
C GLN A 68 10.50 -18.53 -18.63
N ARG A 69 9.37 -18.82 -19.28
CA ARG A 69 9.22 -20.04 -20.10
C ARG A 69 10.17 -20.06 -21.31
N LYS A 70 10.58 -18.89 -21.79
CA LYS A 70 11.55 -18.73 -22.89
C LYS A 70 13.00 -18.67 -22.39
N GLY A 71 13.25 -18.73 -21.08
CA GLY A 71 14.58 -18.59 -20.50
C GLY A 71 15.19 -17.19 -20.71
N LEU A 72 14.36 -16.15 -20.82
CA LEU A 72 14.75 -14.76 -21.06
C LEU A 72 14.35 -13.83 -19.90
N ALA A 73 14.08 -14.39 -18.72
CA ALA A 73 13.58 -13.61 -17.58
C ALA A 73 14.66 -12.77 -16.91
N ALA A 74 15.92 -13.17 -17.00
CA ALA A 74 17.03 -12.43 -16.42
C ALA A 74 17.81 -11.67 -17.50
N SER A 75 18.32 -10.48 -17.15
CA SER A 75 19.04 -9.61 -18.08
C SER A 75 20.29 -10.26 -18.65
N GLN A 76 21.01 -11.10 -17.88
CA GLN A 76 22.16 -11.86 -18.38
C GLN A 76 21.80 -12.93 -19.44
N GLN A 77 20.52 -13.30 -19.56
CA GLN A 77 20.06 -14.25 -20.58
C GLN A 77 19.73 -13.58 -21.91
N ASN A 78 19.71 -12.24 -21.97
CA ASN A 78 19.36 -11.51 -23.18
C ASN A 78 20.51 -11.59 -24.21
N PRO A 79 20.29 -12.22 -25.38
CA PRO A 79 21.34 -12.41 -26.38
C PRO A 79 21.86 -11.09 -26.95
N THR A 80 21.00 -10.08 -27.09
CA THR A 80 21.39 -8.76 -27.61
C THR A 80 22.29 -8.02 -26.63
N VAL A 81 22.02 -8.11 -25.33
CA VAL A 81 22.88 -7.50 -24.31
C VAL A 81 24.23 -8.22 -24.26
N LYS A 82 24.24 -9.55 -24.42
CA LYS A 82 25.48 -10.31 -24.47
C LYS A 82 26.34 -9.90 -25.67
N ALA A 83 25.74 -9.83 -26.86
CA ALA A 83 26.42 -9.36 -28.07
C ALA A 83 26.97 -7.94 -27.91
N TYR A 84 26.20 -7.02 -27.31
CA TYR A 84 26.68 -5.67 -27.03
C TYR A 84 27.97 -5.65 -26.20
N TYR A 85 28.06 -6.44 -25.13
CA TYR A 85 29.28 -6.49 -24.30
C TYR A 85 30.42 -7.23 -25.02
N GLU A 86 30.15 -8.33 -25.71
CA GLU A 86 31.16 -9.11 -26.45
C GLU A 86 31.78 -8.31 -27.60
N GLU A 87 30.98 -7.50 -28.30
CA GLU A 87 31.42 -6.78 -29.51
C GLU A 87 31.86 -5.33 -29.23
N PHE A 88 31.32 -4.68 -28.20
CA PHE A 88 31.53 -3.25 -27.98
C PHE A 88 31.80 -2.84 -26.52
N GLY A 89 30.90 -3.19 -25.60
CA GLY A 89 30.89 -2.73 -24.21
C GLY A 89 31.97 -3.34 -23.31
N GLU A 90 32.70 -4.34 -23.82
CA GLU A 90 33.74 -5.13 -23.12
C GLU A 90 33.15 -5.93 -21.95
N TYR A 91 33.07 -5.34 -20.77
CA TYR A 91 32.53 -5.95 -19.56
C TYR A 91 31.80 -4.91 -18.71
N PRO A 92 30.85 -5.31 -17.85
CA PRO A 92 30.19 -4.39 -16.94
C PRO A 92 31.23 -3.65 -16.08
N LEU A 93 31.05 -2.33 -15.93
CA LEU A 93 32.00 -1.45 -15.23
C LEU A 93 33.36 -1.24 -15.93
N SER A 94 33.48 -1.56 -17.22
CA SER A 94 34.62 -1.11 -18.04
C SER A 94 34.68 0.42 -18.12
N GLU A 95 35.84 0.97 -18.49
CA GLU A 95 36.02 2.42 -18.67
C GLU A 95 35.04 2.97 -19.72
N LYS A 96 34.92 2.29 -20.86
CA LYS A 96 33.91 2.60 -21.90
C LYS A 96 32.48 2.55 -21.35
N SER A 97 32.14 1.53 -20.57
CA SER A 97 30.82 1.45 -19.93
C SER A 97 30.62 2.59 -18.93
N HIS A 98 31.64 2.98 -18.17
CA HIS A 98 31.58 4.08 -17.22
C HIS A 98 31.31 5.43 -17.92
N HIS A 99 31.94 5.68 -19.05
CA HIS A 99 31.73 6.91 -19.82
C HIS A 99 30.36 6.99 -20.48
N LEU A 100 29.81 5.86 -20.93
CA LEU A 100 28.55 5.83 -21.71
C LEU A 100 27.31 5.54 -20.88
N LEU A 101 27.41 4.63 -19.90
CA LEU A 101 26.27 4.07 -19.16
C LEU A 101 26.17 4.60 -17.73
N HIS A 102 27.25 5.16 -17.18
CA HIS A 102 27.26 5.77 -15.86
C HIS A 102 27.19 7.30 -15.95
N THR A 103 26.71 7.92 -14.87
CA THR A 103 26.66 9.38 -14.75
C THR A 103 27.50 9.83 -13.57
N HIS A 104 28.01 11.06 -13.63
CA HIS A 104 28.84 11.66 -12.57
C HIS A 104 28.13 12.86 -11.92
N GLY A 105 27.06 13.38 -12.56
CA GLY A 105 26.34 14.57 -12.14
C GLY A 105 25.27 14.30 -11.08
N TYR A 106 25.64 13.76 -9.93
CA TYR A 106 24.73 13.65 -8.80
C TYR A 106 24.74 14.95 -8.00
N TYR A 107 23.70 15.75 -8.17
CA TYR A 107 23.52 17.00 -7.44
C TYR A 107 22.55 16.81 -6.28
N ALA A 108 22.89 17.35 -5.10
CA ALA A 108 21.93 17.34 -4.02
C ALA A 108 20.76 18.26 -4.40
N ARG A 109 19.52 17.74 -4.39
CA ARG A 109 18.33 18.45 -4.87
C ARG A 109 18.14 19.83 -4.22
N TRP A 110 18.54 19.98 -2.96
CA TRP A 110 18.46 21.26 -2.24
C TRP A 110 19.45 22.32 -2.77
N GLN A 111 20.50 21.93 -3.50
CA GLN A 111 21.45 22.84 -4.14
C GLN A 111 20.93 23.41 -5.46
N LEU A 112 20.02 22.71 -6.15
CA LEU A 112 19.41 23.14 -7.41
C LEU A 112 18.48 24.37 -7.28
N GLY A 113 18.05 24.70 -6.06
CA GLY A 113 17.22 25.89 -5.79
C GLY A 113 18.02 27.19 -5.64
N LYS A 114 19.36 27.14 -5.71
CA LYS A 114 20.25 28.29 -5.48
C LYS A 114 21.04 28.66 -6.74
N GLY A 115 20.37 29.12 -7.79
CA GLY A 115 21.01 29.71 -8.97
C GLY A 115 21.81 28.72 -9.82
N GLU A 116 22.13 29.14 -11.04
CA GLU A 116 22.56 28.29 -12.16
C GLU A 116 23.67 27.31 -11.82
N VAL A 117 23.37 26.01 -12.00
CA VAL A 117 24.38 24.95 -11.95
C VAL A 117 25.01 24.85 -13.33
N HIS A 118 26.26 25.30 -13.46
CA HIS A 118 27.04 25.09 -14.67
C HIS A 118 27.27 23.59 -14.86
N HIS A 119 26.66 23.04 -15.91
CA HIS A 119 26.91 21.68 -16.38
C HIS A 119 28.13 21.72 -17.29
N GLY A 120 29.25 21.18 -16.81
CA GLY A 120 30.46 20.94 -17.60
C GLY A 120 30.33 19.74 -18.52
#